data_AF-A0A4D4KYE9-F1
#
_entry.id   AF-A0A4D4KYE9-F1
#
_cell.length_a   1.000
_cell.length_b   1.000
_cell.length_c   1.000
_cell.angle_alpha   90.00
_cell.angle_beta   90.00
_cell.angle_gamma   90.00
#
_symmetry.space_group_name_H-M   'P 1'
#
loop_
_entity.id
_entity.type
_entity.pdbx_description
1 polymer ?
#
loop_
_entity_poly.entity_id
_entity_poly.type
_entity_poly.pdbx_seq_one_letter_code
_entity_poly.pdbx_strand_id
1 'polypeptide(L)' 'MYRVKVLLRETPLSVQEIAVRVGYDTGSALSRAFSGREGVTPGAWRKLTGP' A
#
# COMPACT_ATOMS: atom_id res chain seq x y z
N MET A 1 -2.92 8.63 1.39
CA MET A 1 -2.56 7.42 2.15
C MET A 1 -3.73 6.69 2.78
N TYR A 2 -4.77 7.38 3.27
CA TYR A 2 -5.96 6.71 3.79
C TYR A 2 -6.52 5.62 2.86
N ARG A 3 -6.78 5.93 1.58
CA ARG A 3 -7.29 4.97 0.59
C ARG A 3 -6.37 3.75 0.36
N VAL A 4 -5.05 3.93 0.42
CA VAL A 4 -4.08 2.84 0.27
C VAL A 4 -4.19 1.89 1.46
N LYS A 5 -4.26 2.42 2.68
CA LYS A 5 -4.41 1.63 3.92
C LYS A 5 -5.72 0.84 3.95
N VAL A 6 -6.82 1.44 3.52
CA VAL A 6 -8.13 0.77 3.38
C VAL A 6 -8.01 -0.41 2.40
N LEU A 7 -7.48 -0.18 1.19
CA LEU A 7 -7.31 -1.24 0.20
C LEU A 7 -6.34 -2.33 0.66
N LEU A 8 -5.27 -1.98 1.37
CA LEU A 8 -4.33 -2.95 1.91
C LEU A 8 -4.96 -3.90 2.92
N ARG A 9 -5.90 -3.40 3.74
CA ARG A 9 -6.57 -4.15 4.81
C ARG A 9 -7.81 -4.92 4.33
N GLU A 10 -8.62 -4.29 3.48
CA GLU A 10 -9.95 -4.79 3.13
C GLU A 10 -9.97 -5.61 1.84
N THR A 11 -8.84 -5.67 1.12
CA THR A 11 -8.76 -6.40 -0.15
C THR A 11 -7.49 -7.24 -0.26
N PRO A 12 -7.53 -8.38 -0.98
CA PRO A 12 -6.37 -9.21 -1.25
C PRO A 12 -5.47 -8.66 -2.38
N LEU A 13 -5.70 -7.43 -2.85
CA LEU A 13 -4.98 -6.85 -3.99
C LEU A 13 -3.47 -6.77 -3.73
N SER A 14 -2.67 -6.96 -4.78
CA SER A 14 -1.23 -6.72 -4.71
C SER A 14 -0.92 -5.22 -4.56
N VAL A 15 0.30 -4.90 -4.10
CA VAL A 15 0.76 -3.51 -3.99
C VAL A 15 0.77 -2.80 -5.36
N GLN A 16 1.06 -3.54 -6.44
CA GLN A 16 1.00 -3.02 -7.81
C GLN A 16 -0.44 -2.65 -8.20
N GLU A 17 -1.41 -3.51 -7.92
CA GLU A 17 -2.82 -3.27 -8.22
C GLU A 17 -3.41 -2.09 -7.43
N ILE A 18 -2.95 -1.92 -6.18
CA ILE A 18 -3.32 -0.77 -5.34
C ILE A 18 -2.68 0.51 -5.88
N ALA A 19 -1.42 0.43 -6.33
CA ALA A 19 -0.70 1.56 -6.92
C ALA A 19 -1.44 2.13 -8.14
N VAL A 20 -1.82 1.27 -9.08
CA VAL A 20 -2.58 1.69 -10.27
C VAL A 20 -3.91 2.33 -9.87
N ARG A 21 -4.64 1.76 -8.90
CA ARG A 21 -5.94 2.29 -8.43
C ARG A 21 -5.85 3.65 -7.73
N VAL A 22 -4.72 3.95 -7.11
CA VAL A 22 -4.50 5.22 -6.38
C VAL A 22 -3.69 6.23 -7.18
N GLY A 23 -3.42 5.96 -8.46
CA GLY A 23 -2.80 6.89 -9.41
C GLY A 23 -1.28 6.85 -9.47
N TYR A 24 -0.65 5.74 -9.07
CA TYR A 24 0.78 5.50 -9.25
C TYR A 24 1.04 4.54 -10.41
N ASP A 25 2.07 4.82 -11.20
CA ASP A 25 2.47 3.97 -12.32
C ASP A 25 3.00 2.60 -11.87
N THR A 26 3.64 2.53 -10.70
CA THR A 26 4.26 1.30 -10.19
C THR A 26 4.06 1.10 -8.69
N GLY A 27 4.02 -0.16 -8.28
CA GLY A 27 4.02 -0.59 -6.88
C GLY A 27 5.26 -0.11 -6.12
N SER A 28 6.39 0.06 -6.80
CA SER A 28 7.61 0.61 -6.23
C SER A 28 7.49 2.11 -5.92
N ALA A 29 6.85 2.90 -6.80
CA ALA A 29 6.57 4.31 -6.55
C ALA A 29 5.64 4.49 -5.34
N LEU A 30 4.56 3.69 -5.29
CA LEU A 30 3.68 3.65 -4.12
C LEU A 30 4.46 3.23 -2.86
N SER A 31 5.28 2.18 -2.94
CA SER A 31 6.02 1.67 -1.79
C SER A 31 6.97 2.70 -1.21
N ARG A 32 7.70 3.45 -2.04
CA ARG A 32 8.56 4.55 -1.58
C ARG A 32 7.75 5.65 -0.89
N ALA A 33 6.66 6.11 -1.50
CA ALA A 33 5.81 7.15 -0.94
C ALA A 33 5.13 6.70 0.37
N PHE A 34 4.75 5.43 0.47
CA PHE A 34 4.14 4.86 1.66
C PHE A 34 5.16 4.70 2.78
N SER A 35 6.33 4.11 2.52
CA SER A 35 7.40 3.98 3.52
C SER A 35 7.88 5.33 4.04
N GLY A 36 7.97 6.35 3.17
CA GLY A 36 8.33 7.70 3.61
C GLY A 36 7.31 8.36 4.53
N ARG A 37 6.05 7.91 4.53
CA ARG A 37 4.98 8.45 5.37
C ARG A 37 4.68 7.62 6.62
N GLU A 38 4.73 6.30 6.49
CA GLU A 38 4.31 5.36 7.54
C GLU A 38 5.51 4.61 8.16
N GLY A 39 6.73 4.82 7.66
CA GLY A 39 7.97 4.21 8.18
C GLY A 39 8.19 2.75 7.76
N VAL A 40 7.19 2.08 7.18
CA VAL A 40 7.24 0.68 6.75
C VAL A 40 6.70 0.49 5.34
N THR A 41 7.07 -0.58 4.65
CA THR A 41 6.54 -0.87 3.31
C THR A 41 5.05 -1.26 3.36
N PRO A 42 4.28 -1.06 2.28
CA PRO A 42 2.87 -1.46 2.22
C PRO A 42 2.62 -2.93 2.58
N GLY A 43 3.51 -3.82 2.12
CA GLY A 43 3.43 -5.25 2.40
C GLY A 43 3.72 -5.60 3.85
N ALA A 44 4.71 -4.94 4.49
CA ALA A 44 4.98 -5.10 5.91
C ALA A 44 3.83 -4.54 6.75
N TRP A 45 3.31 -3.36 6.38
CA TRP A 45 2.15 -2.74 7.02
C TRP A 45 0.94 -3.68 7.00
N ARG A 46 0.62 -4.29 5.85
CA ARG A 46 -0.45 -5.30 5.74
C ARG A 46 -0.27 -6.48 6.69
N LYS A 47 0.97 -6.95 6.92
CA LYS A 47 1.24 -8.04 7.86
C LYS A 47 1.05 -7.60 9.32
N LEU A 48 1.38 -6.34 9.63
CA LEU A 48 1.23 -5.77 10.98
C LEU A 48 -0.23 -5.46 11.33
N THR A 49 -1.04 -5.08 10.33
CA THR A 49 -2.44 -4.65 10.51
C THR A 49 -3.45 -5.60 9.87
N GLY A 50 -3.02 -6.80 9.50
CA GLY A 50 -3.94 -7.85 9.07
C GLY A 50 -4.91 -8.21 10.20
N PRO A 51 -6.07 -8.82 9.90
CA PRO A 51 -6.89 -9.44 10.93
C PRO A 51 -6.09 -10.50 11.72
#